data_AF-A0A4R6U8H5-F1
#
_entry.id   AF-A0A4R6U8H5-F1
#
_cell.length_a   1.000
_cell.length_b   1.000
_cell.length_c   1.000
_cell.angle_alpha   90.00
_cell.angle_beta   90.00
_cell.angle_gamma   90.00
#
_symmetry.space_group_name_H-M   'P 1'
#
loop_
_entity.id
_entity.type
_entity.pdbx_description
1 polymer ?
#
loop_
_entity_poly.entity_id
_entity_poly.type
_entity_poly.pdbx_seq_one_letter_code
_entity_poly.pdbx_strand_id
1 'polypeptide(L)' 'MANKAIDQEWIEHILKAIHQIDYGTVQITLHDGQITQIEKAEKVRLPLRTQAEIQSKK' A
#
# COMPACT_ATOMS: atom_id res chain seq x y z
N MET A 1 -28.98 -7.66 16.55
CA MET A 1 -27.85 -6.74 16.34
C MET A 1 -26.64 -7.58 16.00
N ALA A 2 -26.36 -7.77 14.72
CA ALA A 2 -25.23 -8.58 14.29
C ALA A 2 -23.98 -7.68 14.32
N ASN A 3 -23.12 -7.89 15.32
CA ASN A 3 -21.75 -7.42 15.27
C ASN A 3 -21.12 -8.09 14.06
N LYS A 4 -21.09 -7.36 12.95
CA LYS A 4 -20.44 -7.73 11.70
C LYS A 4 -18.97 -7.75 12.04
N ALA A 5 -18.49 -8.92 12.48
CA ALA A 5 -17.08 -9.17 12.65
C ALA A 5 -16.44 -8.75 11.33
N ILE A 6 -15.70 -7.65 11.34
CA ILE A 6 -14.85 -7.30 10.21
C ILE A 6 -14.03 -8.56 9.97
N ASP A 7 -14.20 -9.21 8.80
CA ASP A 7 -13.64 -10.55 8.62
C ASP A 7 -12.15 -10.46 8.95
N GLN A 8 -11.74 -11.31 9.89
CA GLN A 8 -10.39 -11.27 10.45
C GLN A 8 -9.33 -11.44 9.34
N GLU A 9 -9.72 -12.12 8.26
CA GLU A 9 -8.99 -12.23 7.00
C GLU A 9 -8.67 -10.86 6.34
N TRP A 10 -9.60 -9.91 6.34
CA TRP A 10 -9.37 -8.56 5.80
C TRP A 10 -8.37 -7.78 6.65
N ILE A 11 -8.44 -7.93 7.98
CA ILE A 11 -7.51 -7.30 8.90
C ILE A 11 -6.10 -7.82 8.65
N GLU A 12 -5.93 -9.13 8.49
CA GLU A 12 -4.65 -9.73 8.15
C GLU A 12 -4.14 -9.27 6.78
N HIS A 13 -5.01 -9.14 5.79
CA HIS A 13 -4.66 -8.61 4.48
C HIS A 13 -4.15 -7.17 4.55
N ILE A 14 -4.84 -6.30 5.32
CA ILE A 14 -4.45 -4.90 5.51
C ILE A 14 -3.10 -4.82 6.22
N LEU A 15 -2.91 -5.61 7.28
CA LEU A 15 -1.63 -5.67 8.00
C LEU A 15 -0.49 -6.11 7.08
N LYS A 16 -0.69 -7.18 6.30
CA LYS A 16 0.31 -7.63 5.31
C LYS A 16 0.62 -6.55 4.29
N ALA A 17 -0.40 -5.85 3.79
CA ALA A 17 -0.22 -4.76 2.83
C ALA A 17 0.61 -3.61 3.43
N ILE A 18 0.33 -3.19 4.67
CA ILE A 18 1.10 -2.15 5.37
C ILE A 18 2.55 -2.60 5.59
N HIS A 19 2.77 -3.85 6.03
CA HIS A 19 4.11 -4.40 6.27
C HIS A 19 4.96 -4.51 5.00
N GLN A 20 4.36 -4.65 3.82
CA GLN A 20 5.07 -4.71 2.54
C GLN A 20 5.44 -3.33 1.98
N ILE A 21 4.83 -2.26 2.48
CA ILE A 21 5.07 -0.91 1.97
C ILE A 21 6.18 -0.26 2.80
N ASP A 22 7.34 -0.04 2.21
CA ASP A 22 8.41 0.77 2.84
C ASP A 22 8.02 2.25 2.92
N TYR A 23 7.35 2.78 1.89
CA TYR A 23 6.88 4.16 1.84
C TYR A 23 5.67 4.26 0.94
N GLY A 24 4.54 4.74 1.45
CA GLY A 24 3.29 4.75 0.69
C GLY A 24 2.06 5.05 1.54
N THR A 25 0.90 4.71 1.00
CA THR A 25 -0.41 4.95 1.60
C THR A 25 -1.34 3.76 1.33
N VAL A 26 -2.08 3.34 2.35
CA VAL A 26 -3.17 2.37 2.22
C VAL A 26 -4.48 3.11 2.45
N GLN A 27 -5.38 3.04 1.48
CA GLN A 27 -6.70 3.65 1.56
C GLN A 27 -7.77 2.56 1.61
N ILE A 28 -8.68 2.65 2.58
CA ILE A 28 -9.72 1.66 2.81
C ILE A 28 -11.07 2.36 2.74
N THR A 29 -11.94 1.88 1.86
CA THR A 29 -13.31 2.39 1.73
C THR A 29 -14.27 1.41 2.38
N LEU A 30 -15.11 1.94 3.28
CA LEU A 30 -16.15 1.19 3.96
C LEU A 30 -17.51 1.67 3.47
N HIS A 31 -18.37 0.73 3.09
CA HIS A 31 -19.79 0.96 2.78
C HIS A 31 -20.63 -0.04 3.55
N ASP A 32 -21.69 0.43 4.21
CA ASP A 32 -22.63 -0.40 4.98
C ASP A 32 -21.96 -1.34 6.00
N GLY A 33 -20.89 -0.85 6.64
CA GLY A 33 -20.10 -1.59 7.62
C GLY A 33 -19.30 -2.76 7.02
N GLN A 34 -19.18 -2.83 5.70
CA GLN A 34 -18.33 -3.77 4.97
C GLN A 34 -17.21 -3.01 4.28
N ILE A 35 -16.03 -3.61 4.25
CA ILE A 35 -14.93 -3.10 3.43
C ILE A 35 -15.29 -3.42 1.98
N THR A 36 -15.36 -2.39 1.13
CA THR A 36 -15.67 -2.56 -0.29
C THR A 36 -14.45 -2.39 -1.17
N GLN A 37 -13.45 -1.63 -0.70
CA GLN A 37 -12.27 -1.32 -1.49
C GLN A 37 -11.05 -1.15 -0.58
N ILE A 38 -9.93 -1.72 -1.01
CA ILE A 38 -8.61 -1.54 -0.41
C ILE A 38 -7.66 -1.15 -1.52
N GLU A 39 -7.10 0.06 -1.45
CA GLU A 39 -6.08 0.55 -2.37
C GLU A 39 -4.73 0.60 -1.67
N LYS A 40 -3.73 -0.02 -2.29
CA LYS A 40 -2.34 -0.01 -1.85
C LYS A 40 -1.53 0.87 -2.80
N ALA A 41 -1.05 2.01 -2.33
CA ALA A 41 -0.21 2.91 -3.11
C ALA A 41 1.21 2.95 -2.55
N GLU A 42 2.15 2.38 -3.29
CA GLU A 42 3.59 2.41 -2.96
C GLU A 42 4.27 3.60 -3.65
N LYS A 43 5.05 4.35 -2.88
CA LYS A 43 5.88 5.46 -3.36
C LYS A 43 7.34 5.04 -3.32
N VAL A 44 7.81 4.49 -4.43
CA VAL A 44 9.24 4.21 -4.61
C VAL A 44 9.95 5.50 -4.98
N ARG A 45 10.89 5.95 -4.15
CA ARG A 45 11.82 7.03 -4.52
C ARG A 45 12.86 6.44 -5.47
N LEU A 46 12.71 6.73 -6.76
CA LEU A 46 13.76 6.43 -7.72
C LEU A 46 14.95 7.36 -7.42
N PRO A 47 16.15 6.84 -7.17
CA PRO A 47 17.32 7.69 -6.99
C PRO A 47 17.53 8.50 -8.26
N LEU A 48 17.76 9.80 -8.10
CA LEU A 48 18.21 10.64 -9.20
C LEU A 48 19.55 10.09 -9.66
N ARG A 49 19.59 9.46 -10.85
CA ARG A 49 20.86 9.16 -11.50
C ARG A 49 21.58 10.50 -11.68
N THR A 50 22.60 10.74 -10.88
CA THR A 50 23.46 11.89 -11.08
C THR A 50 24.05 11.79 -12.48
N GLN A 51 24.03 12.90 -13.20
CA GLN A 51 24.44 13.00 -14.60
C GLN A 51 25.86 12.48 -14.86
N ALA A 52 26.68 12.35 -13.81
CA ALA A 52 28.01 11.76 -13.81
C ALA A 52 28.05 10.28 -14.24
N GLU A 53 27.03 9.46 -13.96
CA GLU A 53 27.03 8.04 -14.34
C GLU A 53 26.59 7.78 -15.78
N ILE A 54 25.89 8.73 -16.41
CA ILE A 54 25.41 8.60 -17.79
C ILE A 54 26.56 8.81 -18.79
N GLN A 55 27.63 9.51 -18.40
CA GLN A 55 28.75 9.84 -19.29
C GLN A 55 29.88 8.80 -19.29
N SER A 56 29.93 7.87 -18.34
CA SER A 56 30.98 6.83 -18.28
C SER A 56 30.73 5.62 -19.21
N LYS A 57 29.69 5.66 -20.05
CA LYS A 57 29.40 4.64 -21.08
C LYS A 57 29.54 5.17 -22.52
N LYS A 58 30.32 6.23 -22.74
CA LYS A 58 30.73 6.65 -24.08
C LYS A 58 32.16 6.23 -24.38
#